data_AF-A0A6J6BKF7-F1
#
_entry.id   AF-A0A6J6BKF7-F1
#
_cell.length_a   1.000
_cell.length_b   1.000
_cell.length_c   1.000
_cell.angle_alpha   90.00
_cell.angle_beta   90.00
_cell.angle_gamma   90.00
#
_symmetry.space_group_name_H-M   'P 1'
#
loop_
_entity.id
_entity.type
_entity.pdbx_description
1 polymer ?
#
loop_
_entity_poly.entity_id
_entity_poly.type
_entity_poly.pdbx_seq_one_letter_code
_entity_poly.pdbx_strand_id
1 'polypeptide(L)'
;MSDTYPIPALIIVNIGFIAAGLGIGPMFPAFILAASKTPGIAPAVAISRVGVIGIAGFFFGPTVTGIISQFTNLSIGMIYPVAMLILSGYLSRGIKKVTP
;
A
#
# COMPACT_ATOMS: atom_id res chain seq x y z
N MET A 1 -18.87 11.61 -16.61
CA MET A 1 -19.27 11.50 -15.18
C MET A 1 -18.57 12.56 -14.31
N SER A 2 -17.29 12.88 -14.55
CA SER A 2 -16.54 13.96 -13.87
C SER A 2 -16.97 15.38 -14.27
N ASP A 3 -17.38 15.59 -15.53
CA ASP A 3 -17.69 16.94 -16.03
C ASP A 3 -19.14 17.40 -15.77
N THR A 4 -20.01 16.49 -15.32
CA THR A 4 -21.45 16.76 -15.13
C THR A 4 -21.84 16.91 -13.65
N TYR A 5 -21.12 16.26 -12.71
CA TYR A 5 -21.41 16.31 -11.27
C TYR A 5 -20.14 16.28 -10.40
N PRO A 6 -19.36 17.38 -10.34
CA PRO A 6 -18.07 17.41 -9.64
C PRO A 6 -18.18 17.20 -8.12
N ILE A 7 -19.26 17.69 -7.49
CA ILE A 7 -19.50 17.58 -6.04
C ILE A 7 -19.68 16.11 -5.58
N PRO A 8 -20.62 15.31 -6.12
CA PRO A 8 -20.81 13.93 -5.67
C PRO A 8 -19.62 13.03 -6.01
N ALA A 9 -18.92 13.27 -7.12
CA ALA A 9 -17.69 12.56 -7.44
C ALA A 9 -16.61 12.79 -6.37
N LEU A 10 -16.44 14.05 -5.91
CA LEU A 10 -15.51 14.39 -4.83
C LEU A 10 -15.87 13.67 -3.52
N ILE A 11 -17.16 13.62 -3.16
CA ILE A 11 -17.62 12.97 -1.93
C ILE A 11 -17.28 11.48 -1.95
N ILE A 12 -17.57 10.79 -3.06
CA ILE A 12 -17.28 9.36 -3.22
C ILE A 12 -15.78 9.09 -3.12
N VAL A 13 -14.95 9.91 -3.78
CA VAL A 13 -13.49 9.77 -3.74
C VAL A 13 -12.95 9.98 -2.32
N ASN A 14 -13.43 10.99 -1.58
CA ASN A 14 -13.00 11.24 -0.21
C ASN A 14 -13.38 10.10 0.73
N ILE A 15 -14.59 9.55 0.62
CA ILE A 15 -15.00 8.37 1.40
C ILE A 15 -14.09 7.18 1.10
N GLY A 16 -13.76 6.95 -0.18
CA GLY A 16 -12.80 5.92 -0.58
C GLY A 16 -11.41 6.12 0.02
N PHE A 17 -10.92 7.36 0.05
CA PHE A 17 -9.64 7.71 0.68
C PHE A 17 -9.65 7.52 2.20
N ILE A 18 -10.75 7.85 2.87
CA ILE A 18 -10.92 7.60 4.32
C ILE A 18 -10.83 6.10 4.59
N ALA A 19 -11.55 5.28 3.83
CA ALA A 19 -11.53 3.83 3.98
C ALA A 19 -10.13 3.25 3.70
N ALA A 20 -9.46 3.71 2.64
CA ALA A 20 -8.09 3.30 2.32
C ALA A 20 -7.11 3.71 3.43
N GLY A 21 -7.22 4.95 3.95
CA GLY A 21 -6.38 5.45 5.03
C GLY A 21 -6.53 4.64 6.32
N LEU A 22 -7.76 4.30 6.71
CA LEU A 22 -8.05 3.42 7.84
C LEU A 22 -7.43 2.03 7.68
N GLY A 23 -7.40 1.49 6.46
CA GLY A 23 -6.79 0.19 6.17
C GLY A 23 -5.25 0.20 6.15
N ILE A 24 -4.65 1.26 5.59
CA ILE A 24 -3.19 1.36 5.39
C ILE A 24 -2.47 1.87 6.66
N GLY A 25 -3.13 2.70 7.46
CA GLY A 25 -2.55 3.29 8.67
C GLY A 25 -1.84 2.29 9.60
N PRO A 26 -2.48 1.18 10.02
CA PRO A 26 -1.86 0.22 10.93
C PRO A 26 -0.81 -0.70 10.27
N MET A 27 -0.66 -0.65 8.95
CA MET A 27 0.13 -1.63 8.20
C MET A 27 1.63 -1.53 8.53
N PHE A 28 2.17 -0.31 8.61
CA PHE A 28 3.59 -0.10 8.85
C PHE A 28 4.05 -0.59 10.24
N PRO A 29 3.41 -0.21 11.37
CA PRO A 29 3.73 -0.78 12.67
C PRO A 29 3.57 -2.31 12.73
N ALA A 30 2.54 -2.86 12.07
CA ALA A 30 2.29 -4.30 12.03
C ALA A 30 3.43 -5.07 11.34
N PHE A 31 3.95 -4.56 10.21
CA PHE A 31 5.09 -5.17 9.51
C PHE A 31 6.38 -5.12 10.34
N ILE A 32 6.63 -4.00 11.03
CA ILE A 32 7.81 -3.85 11.89
C ILE A 32 7.76 -4.84 13.06
N LEU A 33 6.59 -4.99 13.70
CA LEU A 33 6.39 -5.96 14.79
C LEU A 33 6.48 -7.42 14.32
N ALA A 34 5.98 -7.72 13.12
CA ALA A 34 6.12 -9.05 12.52
C ALA A 34 7.60 -9.36 12.21
N ALA A 35 8.32 -8.40 11.63
CA ALA A 35 9.73 -8.57 11.30
C ALA A 35 10.60 -8.74 12.55
N SER A 36 10.33 -8.00 13.63
CA SER A 36 11.09 -8.10 14.88
C SER A 36 10.95 -9.47 15.57
N LYS A 37 9.90 -10.23 15.25
CA LYS A 37 9.64 -11.58 15.80
C LYS A 37 10.17 -12.71 14.92
N THR A 38 10.92 -12.40 13.86
CA THR A 38 11.46 -13.43 12.95
C THR A 38 12.50 -14.31 13.68
N PRO A 39 12.30 -15.63 13.79
CA PRO A 39 13.23 -16.51 14.48
C PRO A 39 14.62 -16.51 13.83
N GLY A 40 15.67 -16.48 14.65
CA GLY A 40 17.05 -16.62 14.18
C GLY A 40 17.69 -15.36 13.57
N ILE A 41 17.00 -14.22 13.54
CA ILE A 41 17.55 -12.94 13.06
C ILE A 41 17.44 -11.88 14.15
N ALA A 42 18.50 -11.09 14.37
CA ALA A 42 18.45 -9.98 15.31
C ALA A 42 17.36 -8.96 14.86
N PRO A 43 16.49 -8.48 15.77
CA PRO A 43 15.38 -7.59 15.43
C PRO A 43 15.80 -6.35 14.63
N ALA A 44 16.95 -5.76 14.98
CA ALA A 44 17.48 -4.59 14.27
C ALA A 44 17.74 -4.87 12.77
N VAL A 45 18.26 -6.05 12.44
CA VAL A 45 18.55 -6.45 11.04
C VAL A 45 17.24 -6.72 10.29
N ALA A 46 16.27 -7.37 10.93
CA ALA A 46 14.97 -7.64 10.32
C ALA A 46 14.20 -6.35 10.01
N ILE A 47 14.17 -5.41 10.96
CA ILE A 47 13.53 -4.09 10.80
C ILE A 47 14.20 -3.28 9.70
N SER A 48 15.55 -3.28 9.66
CA SER A 48 16.31 -2.57 8.62
C SER A 48 15.94 -3.07 7.21
N ARG A 49 15.77 -4.38 7.02
CA ARG A 49 15.36 -4.96 5.73
C ARG A 49 13.97 -4.51 5.30
N VAL A 50 12.99 -4.48 6.23
CA VAL A 50 11.65 -3.95 5.94
C VAL A 50 11.73 -2.48 5.53
N GLY A 51 12.58 -1.68 6.18
CA GLY A 51 12.82 -0.28 5.82
C GLY A 51 13.37 -0.12 4.40
N VAL A 52 14.40 -0.88 4.02
CA VAL A 52 14.98 -0.82 2.67
C VAL A 52 13.97 -1.21 1.59
N ILE A 53 13.16 -2.24 1.83
CA ILE A 53 12.08 -2.65 0.93
C ILE A 53 11.01 -1.56 0.83
N GLY A 54 10.66 -0.92 1.95
CA GLY A 54 9.71 0.19 1.99
C GLY A 54 10.19 1.40 1.16
N ILE A 55 11.48 1.73 1.26
CA ILE A 55 12.09 2.80 0.45
C ILE A 55 12.04 2.43 -1.03
N ALA A 56 12.39 1.20 -1.40
CA ALA A 56 12.27 0.75 -2.80
C ALA A 56 10.82 0.91 -3.30
N GLY A 57 9.83 0.42 -2.53
CA GLY A 57 8.41 0.57 -2.88
C GLY A 57 7.97 2.03 -3.02
N PHE A 58 8.52 2.94 -2.21
CA PHE A 58 8.24 4.38 -2.30
C PHE A 58 8.75 5.00 -3.60
N PHE A 59 9.89 4.56 -4.13
CA PHE A 59 10.39 5.02 -5.43
C PHE A 59 9.63 4.36 -6.59
N PHE A 60 9.48 3.03 -6.57
CA PHE A 60 8.86 2.31 -7.68
C PHE A 60 7.36 2.56 -7.81
N GLY A 61 6.64 2.72 -6.69
CA GLY A 61 5.18 2.86 -6.69
C GLY A 61 4.66 4.03 -7.55
N PRO A 62 5.04 5.29 -7.23
CA PRO A 62 4.64 6.46 -8.00
C PRO A 62 5.21 6.46 -9.42
N THR A 63 6.45 5.97 -9.62
CA THR A 63 7.07 5.93 -10.95
C THR A 63 6.30 5.01 -11.90
N VAL A 64 5.96 3.79 -11.48
CA VAL A 64 5.16 2.86 -12.31
C VAL A 64 3.76 3.40 -12.54
N THR A 65 3.12 3.95 -11.50
CA THR A 65 1.80 4.58 -11.62
C THR A 65 1.80 5.73 -12.62
N GLY A 66 2.84 6.57 -12.59
CA GLY A 66 3.01 7.72 -13.48
C GLY A 66 3.30 7.33 -14.93
N ILE A 67 4.09 6.28 -15.15
CA ILE A 67 4.31 5.74 -16.50
C ILE A 67 2.98 5.22 -17.07
N ILE A 68 2.23 4.42 -16.29
CA ILE A 68 0.94 3.89 -16.74
C ILE A 68 -0.07 5.02 -17.03
N SER A 69 -0.07 6.07 -16.21
CA SER A 69 -0.98 7.20 -16.42
C SER A 69 -0.65 8.02 -17.65
N GLN A 70 0.62 8.09 -18.08
CA GLN A 70 1.01 8.74 -19.34
C GLN A 70 0.51 8.01 -20.58
N PHE A 71 0.47 6.67 -20.57
CA PHE A 71 0.06 5.87 -21.74
C PHE A 71 -1.44 5.62 -21.83
N THR A 72 -2.16 5.66 -20.70
CA THR A 72 -3.58 5.28 -20.66
C THR A 72 -4.48 6.43 -20.26
N ASN A 73 -4.57 6.75 -18.95
CA ASN A 73 -5.25 7.90 -18.35
C ASN A 73 -5.04 7.83 -16.83
N LEU A 74 -5.21 8.93 -16.09
CA LEU A 74 -5.04 8.96 -14.63
C LEU A 74 -5.94 7.96 -13.89
N SER A 75 -7.20 7.81 -14.32
CA SER A 75 -8.13 6.84 -13.71
C SER A 75 -7.66 5.40 -13.84
N ILE A 76 -7.00 5.04 -14.95
CA ILE A 76 -6.46 3.69 -15.17
C ILE A 76 -5.14 3.54 -14.39
N GLY A 77 -4.33 4.59 -14.30
CA GLY A 77 -3.13 4.62 -13.45
C GLY A 77 -3.44 4.29 -11.99
N MET A 78 -4.54 4.80 -11.44
CA MET A 78 -4.97 4.55 -10.06
C MET A 78 -5.38 3.10 -9.78
N ILE A 79 -5.65 2.28 -10.80
CA ILE A 79 -5.91 0.85 -10.61
C ILE A 79 -4.65 0.13 -10.09
N TYR A 80 -3.45 0.58 -10.49
CA TYR A 80 -2.20 -0.05 -10.07
C TYR A 80 -1.97 0.05 -8.54
N PRO A 81 -2.02 1.24 -7.90
CA PRO A 81 -1.96 1.35 -6.44
C PRO A 81 -3.04 0.54 -5.72
N VAL A 82 -4.27 0.52 -6.25
CA VAL A 82 -5.38 -0.25 -5.66
C VAL A 82 -5.09 -1.75 -5.71
N ALA A 83 -4.61 -2.27 -6.85
CA ALA A 83 -4.23 -3.67 -6.98
C ALA A 83 -3.08 -4.05 -6.04
N MET A 84 -2.08 -3.16 -5.89
CA MET A 84 -0.97 -3.37 -4.97
C MET A 84 -1.43 -3.40 -3.50
N LEU A 85 -2.40 -2.56 -3.12
CA LEU A 85 -2.99 -2.59 -1.79
C LEU A 85 -3.76 -3.88 -1.52
N ILE A 86 -4.53 -4.36 -2.50
CA ILE A 86 -5.25 -5.64 -2.39
C ILE A 86 -4.25 -6.80 -2.24
N LEU A 87 -3.20 -6.81 -3.05
CA LEU A 87 -2.14 -7.82 -2.96
C LEU A 87 -1.44 -7.77 -1.59
N SER A 88 -1.13 -6.57 -1.08
CA SER A 88 -0.52 -6.40 0.24
C SER A 88 -1.44 -6.89 1.36
N GLY A 89 -2.74 -6.61 1.28
CA GLY A 89 -3.74 -7.15 2.19
C GLY A 89 -3.86 -8.68 2.12
N TYR A 90 -3.74 -9.26 0.92
CA TYR A 90 -3.72 -10.71 0.72
C TYR A 90 -2.46 -11.35 1.33
N LEU A 91 -1.27 -10.78 1.05
CA LEU A 91 0.01 -11.27 1.56
C LEU A 91 0.15 -11.10 3.08
N SER A 92 -0.53 -10.11 3.67
CA SER A 92 -0.60 -9.93 5.12
C SER A 92 -1.14 -11.16 5.86
N ARG A 93 -1.95 -12.01 5.20
CA ARG A 93 -2.38 -13.30 5.79
C ARG A 93 -1.20 -14.24 6.09
N GLY A 94 -0.09 -14.12 5.37
CA GLY A 94 1.15 -14.86 5.63
C GLY A 94 1.80 -14.49 6.95
N ILE A 95 1.63 -13.25 7.42
CA ILE A 95 2.19 -12.77 8.70
C ILE A 95 1.57 -13.50 9.89
N LYS A 96 0.27 -13.83 9.81
CA LYS A 96 -0.41 -14.62 10.84
C LYS A 96 0.21 -16.01 11.04
N LYS A 97 0.82 -16.61 10.01
CA LYS A 97 1.47 -17.93 10.13
C LYS A 97 2.86 -17.88 10.76
N VAL A 98 3.50 -16.71 10.81
CA VAL A 98 4.86 -16.53 11.37
C VAL A 98 4.81 -16.17 12.86
N THR A 99 3.63 -15.87 13.40
CA THR A 99 3.44 -15.62 14.84
C THR A 99 2.99 -16.93 15.50
N PRO A 100 3.76 -17.52 16.45
CA PRO A 100 3.28 -18.62 17.28
C PRO A 100 2.16 -18.17 18.22
#